data_AF-A0A8T2SY05-F1
#
_entry.id   AF-A0A8T2SY05-F1
#
_cell.length_a   1.000
_cell.length_b   1.000
_cell.length_c   1.000
_cell.angle_alpha   90.00
_cell.angle_beta   90.00
_cell.angle_gamma   90.00
#
_symmetry.space_group_name_H-M   'P 1'
#
loop_
_entity.id
_entity.type
_entity.pdbx_description
1 polymer ?
#
loop_
_entity_poly.entity_id
_entity_poly.type
_entity_poly.pdbx_seq_one_letter_code
_entity_poly.pdbx_strand_id
1 'polypeptide(L)'
;MSQIQYSEKYFDDVYEYRHVKLPPEIAKLLPKNRLLTENEWRALGVQQSRGWVHYAIHRPEPHIMLFRRQLSSQQINQQHQTLGHAQQVQAAPSQPVN
;
A
#
# COMPACT_ATOMS: atom_id res chain seq x y z
N MET A 1 10.33 -17.39 -12.45
CA MET A 1 9.41 -16.28 -12.80
C MET A 1 9.36 -15.34 -11.62
N SER A 2 9.94 -14.16 -11.76
CA SER A 2 10.00 -13.19 -10.67
C SER A 2 8.61 -12.54 -10.52
N GLN A 3 7.87 -12.90 -9.47
CA GLN A 3 6.53 -12.37 -9.24
C GLN A 3 6.59 -10.91 -8.72
N ILE A 4 5.57 -10.13 -9.05
CA ILE A 4 5.37 -8.78 -8.51
C ILE A 4 5.06 -8.91 -7.01
N GLN A 5 5.84 -8.25 -6.17
CA GLN A 5 5.64 -8.27 -4.71
C GLN A 5 4.93 -7.01 -4.25
N TYR A 6 3.91 -7.18 -3.41
CA TYR A 6 3.12 -6.09 -2.85
C TYR A 6 3.47 -5.94 -1.38
N SER A 7 3.79 -4.72 -0.95
CA SER A 7 4.02 -4.43 0.47
C SER A 7 2.70 -4.31 1.25
N GLU A 8 2.84 -4.33 2.57
CA GLU A 8 1.80 -3.93 3.51
C GLU A 8 1.37 -2.48 3.25
N LYS A 9 0.10 -2.21 3.53
CA LYS A 9 -0.45 -0.86 3.39
C LYS A 9 -0.14 -0.07 4.65
N TYR A 10 0.29 1.16 4.48
CA TYR A 10 0.44 2.13 5.56
C TYR A 10 -0.45 3.33 5.26
N PHE A 11 -0.84 4.05 6.32
CA PHE A 11 -1.91 5.03 6.25
C PHE A 11 -1.51 6.27 7.02
N ASP A 12 -1.84 7.43 6.47
CA ASP A 12 -1.87 8.71 7.16
C ASP A 12 -3.35 9.13 7.36
N ASP A 13 -3.61 10.32 7.90
CA ASP A 13 -4.98 10.82 8.15
C ASP A 13 -5.85 10.94 6.88
N VAL A 14 -5.25 11.04 5.70
CA VAL A 14 -5.95 11.37 4.43
C VAL A 14 -5.72 10.33 3.32
N TYR A 15 -4.62 9.60 3.36
CA TYR A 15 -4.20 8.71 2.26
C TYR A 15 -3.74 7.36 2.78
N GLU A 16 -3.99 6.31 1.99
CA GLU A 16 -3.33 5.03 2.11
C GLU A 16 -2.21 4.90 1.08
N TYR A 17 -1.12 4.27 1.48
CA TYR A 17 0.08 4.10 0.69
C TYR A 17 0.50 2.64 0.66
N ARG A 18 1.16 2.29 -0.43
CA ARG A 18 1.76 0.97 -0.63
C ARG A 18 2.86 1.10 -1.66
N HIS A 19 3.91 0.30 -1.47
CA HIS A 19 4.90 0.11 -2.51
C HIS A 19 4.78 -1.27 -3.16
N VAL A 20 5.07 -1.33 -4.45
CA VAL A 20 5.07 -2.55 -5.25
C VAL A 20 6.48 -2.74 -5.79
N LYS A 21 7.07 -3.90 -5.54
CA LYS A 21 8.38 -4.28 -6.09
C LYS A 21 8.16 -5.08 -7.37
N LEU A 22 8.60 -4.49 -8.46
CA LEU A 22 8.57 -5.10 -9.78
C LEU A 22 9.78 -6.01 -9.97
N PRO A 23 9.64 -7.10 -10.72
CA PRO A 23 10.77 -7.89 -11.15
C PRO A 23 11.69 -7.07 -12.07
N PRO A 24 13.00 -7.37 -12.08
CA PRO A 24 14.00 -6.57 -12.81
C PRO A 24 13.76 -6.54 -14.32
N GLU A 25 13.10 -7.56 -14.88
CA GLU A 25 12.69 -7.62 -16.29
C GLU A 25 11.65 -6.53 -16.64
N ILE A 26 10.66 -6.30 -15.77
CA ILE A 26 9.62 -5.28 -15.97
C ILE A 26 10.17 -3.90 -15.62
N ALA A 27 10.98 -3.80 -14.58
CA ALA A 27 11.57 -2.53 -14.15
C ALA A 27 12.42 -1.86 -15.24
N LYS A 28 13.05 -2.64 -16.13
CA LYS A 28 13.81 -2.13 -17.29
C LYS A 28 12.93 -1.44 -18.35
N LEU A 29 11.64 -1.75 -18.38
CA LEU A 29 10.67 -1.16 -19.32
C LEU A 29 10.09 0.17 -18.79
N LEU A 30 10.35 0.52 -17.53
CA LEU A 30 9.80 1.72 -16.91
C LEU A 30 10.45 3.01 -17.46
N PRO A 31 9.65 4.06 -17.71
CA PRO A 31 10.18 5.37 -18.04
C PRO A 31 10.88 6.00 -16.82
N LYS A 32 12.12 6.47 -16.99
CA LYS A 32 12.97 7.01 -15.89
C LYS A 32 12.53 8.38 -15.35
N ASN A 33 11.77 9.13 -16.14
CA ASN A 33 11.41 10.53 -15.85
C ASN A 33 9.90 10.78 -15.84
N ARG A 34 9.07 9.73 -15.79
CA ARG A 34 7.62 9.88 -15.85
C ARG A 34 6.89 8.97 -14.88
N LEU A 35 5.86 9.52 -14.25
CA LEU A 35 4.86 8.74 -13.54
C LEU A 35 4.00 7.98 -14.56
N LEU A 36 3.43 6.87 -14.09
CA LEU A 36 2.64 5.95 -14.89
C LEU A 36 1.17 6.15 -14.54
N THR A 37 0.33 6.22 -15.57
CA THR A 37 -1.12 6.25 -15.40
C THR A 37 -1.66 4.86 -15.03
N GLU A 38 -2.92 4.79 -14.56
CA GLU A 38 -3.59 3.52 -14.21
C GLU A 38 -3.44 2.44 -15.28
N ASN A 39 -3.67 2.81 -16.54
CA ASN A 39 -3.60 1.89 -17.65
C ASN A 39 -2.17 1.38 -17.89
N GLU A 40 -1.16 2.23 -17.72
CA GLU A 40 0.23 1.87 -18.01
C GLU A 40 0.79 0.90 -16.98
N TRP A 41 0.59 1.16 -15.67
CA TRP A 41 1.08 0.21 -14.67
C TRP A 41 0.28 -1.08 -14.65
N ARG A 42 -1.01 -1.06 -15.05
CA ARG A 42 -1.78 -2.29 -15.27
C ARG A 42 -1.26 -3.10 -16.46
N ALA A 43 -0.84 -2.44 -17.54
CA ALA A 43 -0.23 -3.11 -18.69
C ALA A 43 1.08 -3.83 -18.34
N LEU A 44 1.80 -3.34 -17.32
CA LEU A 44 2.99 -4.01 -16.77
C LEU A 44 2.65 -5.22 -15.86
N GLY A 45 1.37 -5.55 -15.68
CA GLY A 45 0.92 -6.67 -14.86
C GLY A 45 0.71 -6.35 -13.38
N VAL A 46 0.87 -5.09 -12.96
CA VAL A 46 0.52 -4.68 -11.59
C VAL A 46 -0.98 -4.72 -11.41
N GLN A 47 -1.44 -5.50 -10.44
CA GLN A 47 -2.86 -5.69 -10.16
C GLN A 47 -3.20 -5.13 -8.78
N GLN A 48 -3.98 -4.06 -8.77
CA GLN A 48 -4.47 -3.43 -7.54
C GLN A 48 -5.92 -2.99 -7.72
N SER A 49 -6.60 -2.73 -6.59
CA SER A 49 -7.94 -2.15 -6.58
C SER A 49 -7.99 -0.79 -7.28
N ARG A 50 -9.20 -0.25 -7.52
CA ARG A 50 -9.33 1.08 -8.13
C ARG A 50 -8.85 2.18 -7.19
N GLY A 51 -8.39 3.29 -7.78
CA GLY A 51 -8.04 4.53 -7.07
C GLY A 51 -6.57 4.64 -6.64
N TRP A 52 -5.72 3.67 -6.95
CA TRP A 52 -4.28 3.77 -6.69
C TRP A 52 -3.60 4.64 -7.75
N VAL A 53 -2.85 5.63 -7.28
CA VAL A 53 -2.11 6.58 -8.11
C VAL A 53 -0.62 6.43 -7.85
N HIS A 54 0.16 6.20 -8.91
CA HIS A 54 1.62 6.25 -8.84
C HIS A 54 2.05 7.71 -8.68
N TYR A 55 2.53 8.09 -7.50
CA TYR A 55 2.72 9.51 -7.16
C TYR A 55 4.19 9.93 -7.13
N ALA A 56 5.13 9.00 -6.97
CA ALA A 56 6.54 9.29 -6.88
C ALA A 56 7.39 8.15 -7.46
N ILE A 57 8.48 8.53 -8.14
CA ILE A 57 9.49 7.61 -8.63
C ILE A 57 10.59 7.49 -7.57
N HIS A 58 10.86 6.26 -7.14
CA HIS A 58 11.94 6.00 -6.21
C HIS A 58 13.26 5.90 -6.98
N ARG A 59 14.07 6.98 -6.97
CA ARG A 59 15.31 7.06 -7.77
C ARG A 59 16.35 5.98 -7.48
N PRO A 60 16.66 5.62 -6.21
CA PRO A 60 17.71 4.62 -5.97
C PRO A 60 17.27 3.20 -6.35
N GLU A 61 15.99 2.87 -6.18
CA GLU A 61 15.41 1.57 -6.55
C GLU A 61 14.23 1.76 -7.52
N PRO A 62 14.47 1.93 -8.84
CA PRO A 62 13.42 2.21 -9.82
C PRO A 62 12.44 1.05 -10.03
N HIS A 63 12.81 -0.15 -9.55
CA HIS A 63 11.93 -1.30 -9.52
C HIS A 63 10.88 -1.23 -8.40
N ILE A 64 10.96 -0.22 -7.52
CA ILE A 64 9.96 0.05 -6.49
C ILE A 64 9.04 1.16 -6.99
N MET A 65 7.76 0.82 -7.16
CA MET A 65 6.71 1.77 -7.48
C MET A 65 5.97 2.20 -6.23
N LEU A 66 5.80 3.52 -6.05
CA LEU A 66 5.13 4.11 -4.90
C LEU A 66 3.70 4.53 -5.27
N PHE A 67 2.71 3.90 -4.65
CA PHE A 67 1.31 4.20 -4.87
C PHE A 67 0.69 4.88 -3.66
N ARG A 68 -0.23 5.80 -3.92
CA ARG A 68 -1.11 6.40 -2.92
C ARG A 68 -2.56 6.31 -3.39
N ARG A 69 -3.50 6.19 -2.46
CA ARG A 69 -4.94 6.28 -2.72
C ARG A 69 -5.59 7.14 -1.64
N GLN A 70 -6.54 7.98 -2.02
CA GLN A 70 -7.31 8.76 -1.05
C GLN A 70 -8.19 7.84 -0.22
N LEU A 71 -8.16 8.03 1.10
CA LEU A 71 -9.12 7.39 1.98
C LEU A 71 -10.47 8.08 1.82
N SER A 72 -11.52 7.26 1.74
CA SER A 72 -12.88 7.78 1.86
C SER A 72 -13.18 8.17 3.32
N SER A 73 -14.08 9.14 3.54
CA SER A 73 -14.47 9.58 4.89
C SER A 73 -14.93 8.41 5.78
N GLN A 74 -15.58 7.40 5.17
CA GLN A 74 -15.97 6.17 5.84
C GLN A 74 -14.75 5.38 6.34
N GLN A 75 -13.71 5.24 5.52
CA GLN A 75 -12.50 4.51 5.88
C GLN A 75 -11.67 5.23 6.94
N ILE A 76 -11.61 6.57 6.90
CA ILE A 76 -10.94 7.37 7.95
C ILE A 76 -11.56 7.07 9.31
N ASN A 77 -12.89 7.04 9.38
CA ASN A 77 -13.62 6.77 10.62
C ASN A 77 -13.41 5.34 11.16
N GLN A 78 -13.36 4.35 10.27
CA GLN A 78 -13.06 2.96 10.63
C GLN A 78 -11.62 2.79 11.13
N GLN A 79 -10.66 3.53 10.56
CA GLN A 79 -9.26 3.45 10.98
C GLN A 79 -9.05 4.01 12.40
N HIS A 80 -9.70 5.13 12.71
CA HIS A 80 -9.72 5.68 14.08
C HIS A 80 -10.35 4.71 15.08
N GLN A 81 -11.36 3.93 14.66
CA GLN A 81 -11.91 2.88 15.52
C GLN A 81 -10.95 1.70 15.71
N THR A 82 -10.22 1.23 14.68
CA THR A 82 -9.30 0.07 14.83
C THR A 82 -8.10 0.34 15.74
N LEU A 83 -7.55 1.56 15.75
CA LEU A 83 -6.47 1.94 16.67
C LEU A 83 -6.94 2.05 18.13
N GLY A 84 -8.22 2.42 18.37
CA GLY A 84 -8.81 2.44 19.70
C GLY A 84 -9.12 1.06 20.28
N HIS A 85 -9.54 0.10 19.45
CA HIS A 85 -9.91 -1.25 19.93
C HIS A 85 -8.71 -2.15 20.24
N ALA A 86 -7.55 -1.93 19.61
CA ALA A 86 -6.33 -2.70 19.91
C ALA A 86 -5.77 -2.45 21.32
N GLN A 87 -6.14 -1.34 21.95
CA GLN A 87 -5.70 -0.97 23.30
C GLN A 87 -6.59 -1.55 24.41
N GLN A 88 -7.79 -2.05 24.09
CA GLN A 88 -8.73 -2.57 25.09
C GLN A 88 -8.72 -4.11 25.22
N VAL A 89 -8.15 -4.83 24.24
CA VAL A 89 -8.11 -6.32 24.27
C VAL A 89 -6.97 -6.92 25.13
N GLN A 90 -6.13 -6.10 25.77
CA GLN A 90 -5.08 -6.58 26.69
C GLN A 90 -5.49 -6.57 28.17
N ALA A 91 -6.70 -6.12 28.51
CA ALA A 91 -7.23 -6.19 29.86
C ALA A 91 -8.20 -7.38 30.01
N ALA A 92 -7.72 -8.60 29.73
CA ALA A 92 -8.40 -9.79 30.22
C ALA A 92 -8.00 -9.98 31.70
N PRO A 93 -8.94 -9.95 32.67
CA PRO A 93 -8.61 -10.36 34.02
C PRO A 93 -8.34 -11.87 34.00
N SER A 94 -7.10 -12.26 34.22
CA SER A 94 -6.72 -13.63 34.52
C SER A 94 -7.56 -14.12 35.69
N GLN A 95 -8.51 -15.01 35.43
CA GLN A 95 -9.30 -15.67 36.46
C GLN A 95 -8.36 -16.53 37.33
N PRO A 96 -8.46 -16.49 38.66
CA PRO A 96 -7.71 -17.41 39.50
C PRO A 96 -8.29 -18.82 39.39
N VAL A 97 -7.38 -19.78 39.22
CA VAL A 97 -7.62 -21.23 39.27
C VAL A 97 -8.24 -21.63 40.61
N ASN A 98 -9.28 -22.48 40.57
CA ASN A 98 -9.76 -23.25 41.71
C ASN A 98 -9.36 -24.72 41.50
#